data_AF-A0A1M5NYP3-F1
#
_entry.id   AF-A0A1M5NYP3-F1
#
_cell.length_a   1.000
_cell.length_b   1.000
_cell.length_c   1.000
_cell.angle_alpha   90.00
_cell.angle_beta   90.00
_cell.angle_gamma   90.00
#
_symmetry.space_group_name_H-M   'P 1'
#
loop_
_entity.id
_entity.type
_entity.pdbx_description
1 polymer ?
#
loop_
_entity_poly.entity_id
_entity_poly.type
_entity_poly.pdbx_seq_one_letter_code
_entity_poly.pdbx_strand_id
1 'polypeptide(L)'
;MLEKLSKNQFIKMTKPKDGSVEYGLVLNENEEKKEYEILSIGFTNKNGEFLCYPTEVENIKEKLKIDDRIFEEVKEKKIKRKMNKWLEVNKNKFKN
;
A
#
# COMPACT_ATOMS: atom_id res chain seq x y z
N MET A 1 12.68 -0.65 -8.91
CA MET A 1 11.31 -0.28 -9.27
C MET A 1 10.62 -1.50 -9.84
N LEU A 2 9.37 -1.75 -9.45
CA LEU A 2 8.57 -2.86 -9.98
C LEU A 2 7.88 -2.41 -11.28
N GLU A 3 7.92 -3.25 -12.30
CA GLU A 3 7.25 -3.01 -13.60
C GLU A 3 5.88 -3.70 -13.69
N LYS A 4 5.64 -4.66 -12.79
CA LYS A 4 4.35 -5.32 -12.57
C LYS A 4 4.17 -5.60 -11.08
N LEU A 5 2.94 -5.53 -10.60
CA LEU A 5 2.59 -5.87 -9.22
C LEU A 5 1.81 -7.18 -9.16
N SER A 6 2.06 -7.98 -8.13
CA SER A 6 1.37 -9.24 -7.89
C SER A 6 0.28 -9.07 -6.84
N LYS A 7 -0.82 -9.80 -6.96
CA LYS A 7 -1.87 -9.86 -5.94
C LYS A 7 -1.30 -10.31 -4.59
N ASN A 8 -1.78 -9.70 -3.51
CA ASN A 8 -1.31 -9.88 -2.13
C ASN A 8 0.16 -9.46 -1.89
N GLN A 9 0.76 -8.69 -2.80
CA GLN A 9 2.10 -8.15 -2.61
C GLN A 9 2.06 -6.91 -1.71
N PHE A 10 2.95 -6.87 -0.71
CA PHE A 10 3.23 -5.64 0.02
C PHE A 10 4.15 -4.74 -0.79
N ILE A 11 3.68 -3.51 -0.98
CA ILE A 11 4.36 -2.51 -1.79
C ILE A 11 4.63 -1.25 -0.97
N LYS A 12 5.78 -0.66 -1.24
CA LYS A 12 6.14 0.71 -0.89
C LYS A 12 5.90 1.57 -2.11
N MET A 13 5.20 2.68 -1.92
CA MET A 13 4.77 3.60 -2.97
C MET A 13 5.39 4.95 -2.68
N THR A 14 6.25 5.44 -3.57
CA THR A 14 6.83 6.79 -3.45
C THR A 14 6.14 7.73 -4.42
N LYS A 15 5.60 8.84 -3.93
CA LYS A 15 4.98 9.89 -4.76
C LYS A 15 6.08 10.69 -5.46
N PRO A 16 6.12 10.75 -6.81
CA PRO A 16 7.19 11.44 -7.52
C PRO A 16 7.26 12.95 -7.22
N LYS A 17 6.12 13.56 -6.88
CA LYS A 17 6.00 15.02 -6.69
C LYS A 17 6.73 15.54 -5.45
N ASP A 18 6.60 14.84 -4.33
CA ASP A 18 7.09 15.30 -3.03
C ASP A 18 7.94 14.25 -2.28
N GLY A 19 8.15 13.08 -2.88
CA GLY A 19 8.93 12.00 -2.29
C GLY A 19 8.26 11.33 -1.09
N SER A 20 6.99 11.64 -0.81
CA SER A 20 6.26 11.01 0.29
C SER A 20 6.11 9.50 0.05
N VAL A 21 6.25 8.74 1.12
CA VAL A 21 6.24 7.28 1.08
C VAL A 21 5.00 6.75 1.77
N GLU A 22 4.24 5.96 1.04
CA GLU A 22 3.09 5.20 1.51
C GLU A 22 3.35 3.70 1.35
N TYR A 23 2.59 2.90 2.08
CA TYR A 23 2.68 1.45 2.05
C TYR A 23 1.31 0.86 1.88
N GLY A 24 1.22 -0.19 1.06
CA GLY A 24 -0.05 -0.82 0.76
C GLY A 24 0.06 -2.30 0.41
N LEU A 25 -1.09 -2.90 0.21
CA LEU A 25 -1.27 -4.27 -0.24
C LEU A 25 -2.00 -4.26 -1.58
N VAL A 26 -1.46 -4.93 -2.58
CA VAL A 26 -2.13 -5.11 -3.87
C VAL A 26 -3.29 -6.09 -3.68
N LEU A 27 -4.52 -5.62 -3.91
CA LEU A 27 -5.72 -6.44 -3.80
C LEU A 27 -6.07 -7.11 -5.13
N ASN A 28 -5.97 -6.35 -6.22
CA ASN A 28 -6.37 -6.83 -7.54
C ASN A 28 -5.66 -6.04 -8.65
N GLU A 29 -5.70 -6.60 -9.86
CA GLU A 29 -5.21 -5.97 -11.10
C GLU A 29 -6.35 -5.90 -12.11
N ASN A 30 -6.46 -4.78 -12.81
CA ASN A 30 -7.27 -4.61 -14.00
C ASN A 30 -6.33 -4.46 -15.20
N GLU A 31 -6.12 -5.56 -15.92
CA GLU A 31 -5.17 -5.62 -17.04
C GLU A 31 -5.59 -4.70 -18.22
N GLU A 32 -6.89 -4.60 -18.50
CA GLU A 32 -7.40 -3.75 -19.59
C GLU A 32 -7.06 -2.27 -19.38
N LYS A 33 -7.15 -1.79 -18.14
CA LYS A 33 -6.87 -0.39 -17.78
C LYS A 33 -5.46 -0.17 -17.25
N LYS A 34 -4.68 -1.25 -17.07
CA LYS A 34 -3.37 -1.25 -16.40
C LYS A 34 -3.43 -0.57 -15.03
N GLU A 35 -4.47 -0.87 -14.28
CA GLU A 35 -4.75 -0.30 -12.96
C GLU A 35 -4.68 -1.39 -11.89
N TYR A 36 -4.18 -1.03 -10.71
CA TYR A 36 -4.14 -1.89 -9.54
C TYR A 36 -5.06 -1.33 -8.48
N GLU A 37 -5.86 -2.21 -7.87
CA GLU A 37 -6.57 -1.88 -6.65
C GLU A 37 -5.61 -2.13 -5.48
N ILE A 38 -5.27 -1.06 -4.76
CA ILE A 38 -4.31 -1.08 -3.66
C ILE A 38 -5.04 -0.68 -2.39
N LEU A 39 -4.81 -1.46 -1.34
CA LEU A 39 -5.18 -1.12 0.02
C LEU A 39 -4.04 -0.36 0.69
N SER A 40 -4.22 0.93 0.87
CA SER A 40 -3.35 1.83 1.62
C SER A 40 -3.39 1.46 3.12
N ILE A 41 -2.22 1.16 3.70
CA ILE A 41 -2.07 0.67 5.08
C ILE A 41 -1.39 1.71 5.98
N GLY A 42 -0.50 2.52 5.44
CA GLY A 42 0.23 3.52 6.23
C GLY A 42 1.22 4.33 5.41
N PHE A 43 1.99 5.16 6.11
CA PHE A 43 2.95 6.08 5.50
C PHE A 43 4.17 6.29 6.39
N THR A 44 5.22 6.88 5.81
CA THR A 44 6.39 7.36 6.55
C THR A 44 6.19 8.81 6.96
N ASN A 45 6.24 9.10 8.26
CA ASN A 45 6.15 10.47 8.76
C ASN A 45 7.44 11.27 8.47
N LYS A 46 7.45 12.56 8.82
CA LYS A 46 8.61 13.45 8.64
C LYS A 46 9.89 12.99 9.37
N ASN A 47 9.75 12.14 10.39
CA ASN A 47 10.87 11.59 11.16
C ASN A 47 11.40 10.27 10.56
N GLY A 48 10.86 9.80 9.43
CA GLY A 48 11.26 8.54 8.82
C GLY A 48 10.60 7.31 9.46
N GLU A 49 9.60 7.49 10.31
CA GLU A 49 8.92 6.39 11.00
C GLU A 49 7.67 5.95 10.25
N PHE A 50 7.53 4.63 10.09
CA PHE A 50 6.32 4.02 9.55
C PHE A 50 5.17 4.03 10.58
N LEU A 51 4.06 4.67 10.19
CA LEU A 51 2.80 4.76 10.92
C LEU A 51 1.68 4.13 10.07
N CYS A 52 0.84 3.30 10.70
CA CYS A 52 -0.34 2.78 10.03
C CYS A 52 -1.46 3.83 10.04
N TYR A 53 -2.32 3.80 9.02
CA TYR A 53 -3.53 4.62 9.03
C TYR A 53 -4.46 4.22 10.18
N PRO A 54 -5.17 5.18 10.79
CA PRO A 54 -6.24 4.87 11.73
C PRO A 54 -7.28 3.97 11.07
N THR A 55 -7.91 3.11 11.87
CA THR A 55 -8.90 2.16 11.36
C THR A 55 -10.18 2.85 10.87
N GLU A 56 -10.43 4.09 11.29
CA GLU A 56 -11.63 4.88 10.98
C GLU A 56 -11.63 5.50 9.58
N VAL A 57 -10.54 5.40 8.82
CA VAL A 57 -10.44 6.00 7.48
C VAL A 57 -11.25 5.18 6.47
N GLU A 58 -12.27 5.79 5.86
CA GLU A 58 -13.17 5.13 4.90
C GLU A 58 -12.51 4.86 3.52
N ASN A 59 -11.59 5.72 3.09
CA ASN A 59 -11.02 5.68 1.73
C ASN A 59 -9.58 5.18 1.71
N ILE A 60 -9.40 3.91 2.07
CA ILE A 60 -8.09 3.23 2.05
C ILE A 60 -7.88 2.35 0.82
N LYS A 61 -8.89 2.19 -0.04
CA LYS A 61 -8.75 1.51 -1.33
C LYS A 61 -8.58 2.54 -2.43
N GLU A 62 -7.48 2.43 -3.16
CA GLU A 62 -7.14 3.31 -4.27
C GLU A 62 -6.95 2.51 -5.55
N LYS A 63 -7.32 3.09 -6.69
CA LYS A 63 -6.98 2.55 -8.00
C LYS A 63 -5.81 3.37 -8.56
N LEU A 64 -4.69 2.71 -8.82
CA LEU A 64 -3.46 3.37 -9.29
C LEU A 64 -2.90 2.64 -10.51
N LYS A 65 -2.39 3.39 -11.48
CA LYS A 65 -1.58 2.87 -12.58
C LYS A 65 -0.14 2.68 -12.12
N ILE A 66 0.61 1.80 -12.80
CA ILE A 66 2.03 1.53 -12.47
C ILE A 66 2.90 2.80 -12.56
N ASP A 67 2.50 3.77 -13.40
CA ASP A 67 3.24 5.02 -13.62
C ASP A 67 2.86 6.14 -12.65
N ASP A 68 1.82 5.96 -11.82
CA ASP A 68 1.34 7.00 -10.89
C ASP A 68 2.28 7.19 -9.68
N ARG A 69 3.10 6.17 -9.39
CA ARG A 69 4.02 6.09 -8.25
C ARG A 69 5.25 5.29 -8.61
N ILE A 70 6.32 5.47 -7.84
CA ILE A 70 7.43 4.52 -7.86
C ILE A 70 7.07 3.39 -6.90
N PHE A 71 6.86 2.20 -7.46
CA PHE A 71 6.54 1.00 -6.68
C PHE A 71 7.80 0.19 -6.38
N GLU A 72 7.94 -0.22 -5.13
CA GLU A 72 8.98 -1.13 -4.66
C GLU A 72 8.35 -2.23 -3.79
N GLU A 73 8.93 -3.42 -3.77
CA GLU A 73 8.54 -4.40 -2.76
C GLU A 73 8.98 -3.90 -1.38
N VAL A 74 8.11 -4.02 -0.37
CA VAL A 74 8.54 -3.81 1.02
C VAL A 74 9.56 -4.89 1.34
N LYS A 75 10.75 -4.54 1.83
CA LYS A 75 11.79 -5.52 2.22
C LYS A 75 12.01 -5.56 3.73
N GLU A 76 11.61 -4.51 4.42
CA GLU A 76 11.82 -4.29 5.84
C GLU A 76 10.87 -5.17 6.66
N LYS A 77 11.43 -6.20 7.32
CA LYS A 77 10.67 -7.13 8.16
C LYS A 77 9.80 -6.44 9.22
N LYS A 78 10.30 -5.36 9.83
CA LYS A 78 9.58 -4.57 10.85
C LYS A 78 8.31 -3.93 10.27
N ILE A 79 8.39 -3.41 9.04
CA ILE A 79 7.26 -2.79 8.35
C ILE A 79 6.26 -3.88 7.95
N LYS A 80 6.71 -4.97 7.30
CA LYS A 80 5.84 -6.12 6.98
C LYS A 80 5.06 -6.62 8.20
N ARG A 81 5.73 -6.77 9.35
CA ARG A 81 5.07 -7.19 10.61
C ARG A 81 3.99 -6.22 11.07
N LYS A 82 4.23 -4.91 11.00
CA LYS A 82 3.23 -3.91 11.37
C LYS A 82 2.05 -3.88 10.40
N MET A 83 2.32 -4.02 9.09
CA MET A 83 1.27 -4.11 8.06
C MET A 83 0.38 -5.35 8.27
N ASN A 84 0.98 -6.52 8.51
CA ASN A 84 0.25 -7.74 8.84
C ASN A 84 -0.64 -7.56 10.07
N LYS A 85 -0.08 -7.03 11.17
CA LYS A 85 -0.86 -6.77 12.40
C LYS A 85 -2.04 -5.83 12.13
N TRP A 86 -1.83 -4.79 11.32
CA TRP A 86 -2.89 -3.87 10.95
C TRP A 86 -3.99 -4.57 10.14
N LEU A 87 -3.62 -5.43 9.17
CA LEU A 87 -4.59 -6.22 8.40
C LEU A 87 -5.38 -7.20 9.27
N GLU A 88 -4.75 -7.82 10.26
CA GLU A 88 -5.43 -8.72 11.22
C GLU A 88 -6.49 -7.96 12.02
N VAL A 89 -6.14 -6.79 12.56
CA VAL A 89 -7.06 -5.92 13.33
C VAL A 89 -8.22 -5.44 12.46
N ASN A 90 -7.96 -5.17 11.17
CA ASN A 90 -8.97 -4.64 10.24
C ASN A 90 -9.61 -5.72 9.36
N LYS A 91 -9.36 -7.01 9.61
CA LYS A 91 -9.79 -8.11 8.74
C LYS A 91 -11.30 -8.12 8.46
N ASN A 92 -12.10 -7.69 9.45
CA ASN A 92 -13.56 -7.65 9.33
C ASN A 92 -14.07 -6.50 8.46
N LYS A 93 -13.27 -5.45 8.20
CA LYS A 93 -13.66 -4.33 7.34
C LYS A 93 -13.54 -4.64 5.85
N PHE A 94 -12.80 -5.68 5.49
CA PHE A 94 -12.55 -6.05 4.09
C PHE A 94 -13.17 -7.39 3.70
N LYS A 95 -13.85 -8.06 4.63
CA LYS A 95 -14.75 -9.16 4.31
C LYS A 95 -16.08 -8.56 3.85
N ASN A 96 -16.20 -8.37 2.53
CA ASN A 96 -17.51 -8.35 1.88
C ASN A 96 -17.95 -9.79 1.65
#